data_AF-A0A411A3M4-F1
#
_entry.id   AF-A0A411A3M4-F1
#
_cell.length_a   1.000
_cell.length_b   1.000
_cell.length_c   1.000
_cell.angle_alpha   90.00
_cell.angle_beta   90.00
_cell.angle_gamma   90.00
#
_symmetry.space_group_name_H-M   'P 1'
#
loop_
_entity.id
_entity.type
_entity.pdbx_description
1 polymer ?
#
loop_
_entity_poly.entity_id
_entity_poly.type
_entity_poly.pdbx_seq_one_letter_code
_entity_poly.pdbx_strand_id
1 'polypeptide(L)'
;MEKVDQSLISIFDVTDDKPELLQSMRDIAQLSGVLTELSDKEYFQSPIHVLRFLRVLNIINQEALGIAEPIENEGTLFYRYRNVYGYDEAITQGYMKHLVFVLGKFNWVAKTAKRIKMRDVGKRMMDVLIRLANDSLAYYLNDDVARSLFQAKRDAELSEAYDDKGISGGNKLASMIKNVEEAVLLLYERELEYLADRNALTQVEVIHHLMTELEGKMAERMEKFETIDQELVFSDIKQRGTAAISDGTKISLGTINKILKFAHLQETDFNHIIRPEEFRTFIVKSFDPPLGSEIPNAHQILSFMEQGQYEDEKIDGLWAPVKFASPLSPRAIDEGINYIENYEPITEEIEETVEEEFPGTEEIMEDQLDEIMGDSKWQMTKQMIHTERIEAYLEEVEEAGLDELIIRSGSSKWSDVLNGLIGVSALVANKKADIDEYAKKKLSDNNDQRDWRWSEDEQGTYGIRKRGRNHER
;
A
#
# COMPACT_ATOMS: atom_id res chain seq x y z
N MET A 1 -33.48 -12.53 -26.97
CA MET A 1 -32.99 -13.89 -26.63
C MET A 1 -32.10 -14.35 -27.77
N GLU A 2 -31.01 -15.07 -27.47
CA GLU A 2 -29.81 -15.36 -28.28
C GLU A 2 -28.68 -14.29 -28.25
N LYS A 3 -28.10 -14.08 -27.05
CA LYS A 3 -26.66 -13.87 -26.88
C LYS A 3 -26.21 -14.75 -25.70
N VAL A 4 -26.54 -16.03 -25.79
CA VAL A 4 -26.16 -17.04 -24.79
C VAL A 4 -24.79 -17.59 -25.22
N ASP A 5 -23.83 -17.56 -24.30
CA ASP A 5 -22.52 -18.22 -24.36
C ASP A 5 -21.70 -18.06 -25.65
N GLN A 6 -21.01 -16.93 -25.77
CA GLN A 6 -19.78 -16.93 -26.57
C GLN A 6 -18.66 -17.53 -25.71
N SER A 7 -18.44 -18.83 -25.85
CA SER A 7 -17.23 -19.49 -25.35
C SER A 7 -15.99 -18.71 -25.81
N LEU A 8 -15.10 -18.39 -24.88
CA LEU A 8 -13.85 -17.68 -25.17
C LEU A 8 -13.10 -18.38 -26.32
N ILE A 9 -12.79 -17.63 -27.37
CA ILE A 9 -12.05 -18.10 -28.54
C ILE A 9 -10.56 -17.95 -28.22
N SER A 10 -9.91 -19.08 -27.97
CA SER A 10 -8.45 -19.14 -27.84
C SER A 10 -7.81 -19.74 -29.07
N ILE A 11 -6.62 -19.28 -29.46
CA ILE A 11 -5.82 -19.94 -30.51
C ILE A 11 -5.45 -21.39 -30.11
N PHE A 12 -5.53 -21.72 -28.81
CA PHE A 12 -5.21 -23.05 -28.28
C PHE A 12 -6.40 -24.01 -28.29
N ASP A 13 -7.63 -23.48 -28.38
CA ASP A 13 -8.88 -24.25 -28.31
C ASP A 13 -9.61 -24.29 -29.68
N VAL A 14 -9.06 -23.62 -30.69
CA VAL A 14 -9.62 -23.55 -32.04
C VAL A 14 -9.13 -24.74 -32.87
N THR A 15 -10.07 -25.46 -33.48
CA THR A 15 -9.79 -26.54 -34.45
C THR A 15 -8.93 -26.06 -35.62
N ASP A 16 -7.96 -26.89 -36.03
CA ASP A 16 -6.91 -26.59 -37.03
C ASP A 16 -7.41 -26.02 -38.39
N ASP A 17 -8.66 -26.32 -38.77
CA ASP A 17 -9.23 -25.94 -40.07
C ASP A 17 -9.89 -24.54 -40.11
N LYS A 18 -9.89 -23.76 -39.02
CA LYS A 18 -10.49 -22.42 -39.06
C LYS A 18 -9.66 -21.44 -39.89
N PRO A 19 -10.26 -20.72 -40.85
CA PRO A 19 -9.53 -19.81 -41.74
C PRO A 19 -8.85 -18.66 -40.99
N GLU A 20 -9.41 -18.21 -39.87
CA GLU A 20 -8.84 -17.18 -39.01
C GLU A 20 -7.53 -17.65 -38.38
N LEU A 21 -7.48 -18.89 -37.87
CA LEU A 21 -6.29 -19.48 -37.28
C LEU A 21 -5.17 -19.61 -38.33
N LEU A 22 -5.51 -20.13 -39.51
CA LEU A 22 -4.56 -20.27 -40.63
C LEU A 22 -3.97 -18.91 -41.05
N GLN A 23 -4.79 -17.86 -41.08
CA GLN A 23 -4.33 -16.52 -41.42
C GLN A 23 -3.42 -15.93 -40.33
N SER A 24 -3.75 -16.12 -39.04
CA SER A 24 -2.90 -15.72 -37.92
C SER A 24 -1.55 -16.45 -37.93
N MET A 25 -1.53 -17.76 -38.18
CA MET A 25 -0.29 -18.54 -38.29
C MET A 25 0.55 -18.12 -39.49
N ARG A 26 -0.09 -17.75 -40.61
CA ARG A 26 0.62 -17.20 -41.78
C ARG A 26 1.28 -15.85 -41.48
N ASP A 27 0.61 -14.98 -40.73
CA ASP A 27 1.20 -13.69 -40.31
C ASP A 27 2.45 -13.92 -39.43
N ILE A 28 2.40 -14.87 -38.48
CA ILE A 28 3.55 -15.26 -37.65
C ILE A 28 4.69 -15.83 -38.52
N ALA A 29 4.38 -16.71 -39.47
CA ALA A 29 5.37 -17.27 -40.38
C ALA A 29 6.04 -16.19 -41.25
N GLN A 30 5.28 -15.18 -41.68
CA GLN A 30 5.82 -14.03 -42.43
C GLN A 30 6.74 -13.16 -41.56
N LEU A 31 6.38 -12.90 -40.30
CA LEU A 31 7.27 -12.23 -39.35
C LEU A 31 8.57 -13.00 -39.12
N SER A 32 8.46 -14.30 -38.85
CA SER A 32 9.63 -15.17 -38.69
C SER A 32 10.52 -15.15 -39.93
N GLY A 33 9.92 -15.14 -41.12
CA GLY A 33 10.63 -15.03 -42.39
C GLY A 33 11.41 -13.72 -42.52
N VAL A 34 10.79 -12.58 -42.22
CA VAL A 34 11.46 -11.27 -42.22
C VAL A 34 12.64 -11.26 -41.26
N LEU A 35 12.44 -11.75 -40.03
CA LEU A 35 13.52 -11.78 -39.02
C LEU A 35 14.66 -12.71 -39.44
N THR A 36 14.34 -13.88 -40.02
CA THR A 36 15.35 -14.86 -40.45
C THR A 36 16.20 -14.34 -41.61
N GLU A 37 15.57 -13.67 -42.58
CA GLU A 37 16.27 -13.16 -43.77
C GLU A 37 17.04 -11.87 -43.50
N LEU A 38 16.66 -11.11 -42.47
CA LEU A 38 17.47 -10.01 -41.94
C LEU A 38 18.53 -10.49 -40.94
N SER A 39 18.40 -11.69 -40.39
CA SER A 39 19.37 -12.27 -39.46
C SER A 39 20.50 -13.00 -40.20
N ASP A 40 21.49 -12.26 -40.71
CA ASP A 40 22.78 -12.87 -41.01
C ASP A 40 23.48 -13.21 -39.70
N LYS A 41 23.10 -14.35 -39.08
CA LYS A 41 23.59 -15.04 -37.85
C LYS A 41 23.87 -14.23 -36.55
N GLU A 42 24.19 -12.94 -36.63
CA GLU A 42 24.53 -12.03 -35.53
C GLU A 42 23.75 -10.70 -35.58
N TYR A 43 23.04 -10.40 -36.67
CA TYR A 43 22.38 -9.10 -36.87
C TYR A 43 21.43 -8.71 -35.73
N PHE A 44 20.57 -9.63 -35.27
CA PHE A 44 19.64 -9.37 -34.16
C PHE A 44 20.23 -9.65 -32.77
N GLN A 45 21.47 -10.13 -32.67
CA GLN A 45 22.17 -10.23 -31.37
C GLN A 45 22.61 -8.85 -30.88
N SER A 46 22.67 -7.87 -31.78
CA SER A 46 23.10 -6.50 -31.49
C SER A 46 21.90 -5.55 -31.38
N PRO A 47 21.60 -4.98 -30.19
CA PRO A 47 20.42 -4.12 -29.98
C PRO A 47 20.33 -2.92 -30.93
N ILE A 48 21.47 -2.37 -31.36
CA ILE A 48 21.51 -1.22 -32.28
C ILE A 48 20.95 -1.56 -33.67
N HIS A 49 21.13 -2.79 -34.13
CA HIS A 49 20.62 -3.25 -35.43
C HIS A 49 19.11 -3.45 -35.39
N VAL A 50 18.57 -3.95 -34.27
CA VAL A 50 17.13 -4.01 -34.02
C VAL A 50 16.52 -2.60 -34.03
N LEU A 51 17.16 -1.65 -33.34
CA LEU A 51 16.71 -0.26 -33.31
C LEU A 51 16.72 0.38 -34.71
N ARG A 52 17.78 0.15 -35.49
CA ARG A 52 17.88 0.61 -36.89
C ARG A 52 16.74 0.07 -37.75
N PHE A 53 16.46 -1.22 -37.64
CA PHE A 53 15.34 -1.86 -38.33
C PHE A 53 14.00 -1.22 -37.95
N LEU A 54 13.72 -1.06 -36.65
CA LEU A 54 12.50 -0.43 -36.14
C LEU A 54 12.35 1.03 -36.60
N ARG A 55 13.46 1.80 -36.65
CA ARG A 55 13.47 3.18 -37.14
C ARG A 55 13.09 3.28 -38.62
N VAL A 56 13.60 2.38 -39.45
CA VAL A 56 13.22 2.33 -40.88
C VAL A 56 11.75 1.98 -41.03
N LEU A 57 11.28 0.98 -40.28
CA LEU A 57 9.85 0.65 -40.23
C LEU A 57 9.01 1.86 -39.82
N ASN A 58 9.42 2.60 -38.78
CA ASN A 58 8.72 3.81 -38.30
C ASN A 58 8.47 4.83 -39.41
N ILE A 59 9.47 5.10 -40.26
CA ILE A 59 9.32 6.03 -41.39
C ILE A 59 8.29 5.52 -42.40
N ILE A 60 8.28 4.22 -42.69
CA ILE A 60 7.32 3.63 -43.62
C ILE A 60 5.90 3.68 -43.03
N ASN A 61 5.74 3.49 -41.72
CA ASN A 61 4.43 3.60 -41.08
C ASN A 61 3.91 5.02 -41.00
N GLN A 62 4.77 6.00 -40.78
CA GLN A 62 4.37 7.42 -40.83
C GLN A 62 3.79 7.79 -42.19
N GLU A 63 4.31 7.24 -43.29
CA GLU A 63 3.69 7.35 -44.62
C GLU A 63 2.34 6.62 -44.66
N ALA A 64 2.29 5.39 -44.13
CA ALA A 64 1.10 4.56 -44.17
C ALA A 64 -0.08 5.09 -43.33
N LEU A 65 0.21 5.93 -42.31
CA LEU A 65 -0.72 6.69 -41.48
C LEU A 65 -1.09 8.05 -42.07
N GLY A 66 -0.43 8.47 -43.17
CA GLY A 66 -0.66 9.78 -43.81
C GLY A 66 -0.03 10.96 -43.08
N ILE A 67 0.90 10.72 -42.14
CA ILE A 67 1.63 11.75 -41.41
C ILE A 67 2.76 12.32 -42.28
N ALA A 68 3.40 11.46 -43.08
CA ALA A 68 4.51 11.82 -43.95
C ALA A 68 4.11 11.74 -45.43
N GLU A 69 4.85 12.46 -46.27
CA GLU A 69 4.71 12.41 -47.73
C GLU A 69 4.96 10.99 -48.29
N PRO A 70 4.47 10.65 -49.50
CA PRO A 70 4.71 9.34 -50.11
C PRO A 70 6.20 8.99 -50.24
N ILE A 71 6.58 7.73 -50.05
CA ILE A 71 7.96 7.26 -50.24
C ILE A 71 8.08 6.76 -51.69
N GLU A 72 8.77 7.50 -52.55
CA GLU A 72 8.87 7.15 -53.98
C GLU A 72 9.80 5.95 -54.23
N ASN A 73 10.97 5.95 -53.57
CA ASN A 73 12.01 4.94 -53.75
C ASN A 73 12.88 4.78 -52.48
N GLU A 74 13.83 3.85 -52.53
CA GLU A 74 14.73 3.55 -51.40
C GLU A 74 15.70 4.68 -51.09
N GLY A 75 16.02 5.54 -52.07
CA GLY A 75 16.77 6.77 -51.86
C GLY A 75 15.99 7.77 -51.00
N THR A 76 14.69 7.96 -51.27
CA THR A 76 13.80 8.78 -50.44
C THR A 76 13.78 8.28 -49.00
N LEU A 77 13.71 6.95 -48.81
CA LEU A 77 13.75 6.32 -47.48
C LEU A 77 15.08 6.58 -46.77
N PHE A 78 16.21 6.44 -47.47
CA PHE A 78 17.54 6.72 -46.96
C PHE A 78 17.71 8.19 -46.49
N TYR A 79 17.33 9.16 -47.33
CA TYR A 79 17.47 10.57 -46.97
C TYR A 79 16.52 10.97 -45.83
N ARG A 80 15.31 10.42 -45.78
CA ARG A 80 14.40 10.63 -44.64
C ARG A 80 14.96 10.06 -43.36
N TYR A 81 15.52 8.85 -43.39
CA TYR A 81 16.18 8.28 -42.20
C TYR A 81 17.26 9.21 -41.69
N ARG A 82 18.12 9.72 -42.58
CA ARG A 82 19.19 10.64 -42.22
C ARG A 82 18.67 11.96 -41.63
N ASN A 83 17.57 12.49 -42.17
CA ASN A 83 16.97 13.73 -41.69
C ASN A 83 16.31 13.57 -40.32
N VAL A 84 15.66 12.43 -40.05
CA VAL A 84 14.90 12.18 -38.81
C VAL A 84 15.81 11.69 -37.67
N TYR A 85 16.73 10.77 -37.95
CA TYR A 85 17.54 10.08 -36.94
C TYR A 85 19.02 10.45 -36.96
N GLY A 86 19.45 11.31 -37.88
CA GLY A 86 20.85 11.69 -38.04
C GLY A 86 21.65 10.73 -38.91
N TYR A 87 22.96 10.98 -38.99
CA TYR A 87 23.88 10.15 -39.78
C TYR A 87 24.23 8.84 -39.04
N ASP A 88 24.21 7.73 -39.78
CA ASP A 88 24.54 6.39 -39.28
C ASP A 88 25.31 5.64 -40.39
N GLU A 89 26.56 5.24 -40.11
CA GLU A 89 27.47 4.63 -41.09
C GLU A 89 26.95 3.29 -41.64
N ALA A 90 26.24 2.52 -40.81
CA ALA A 90 25.70 1.21 -41.22
C ALA A 90 24.47 1.34 -42.13
N ILE A 91 23.80 2.48 -42.10
CA ILE A 91 22.62 2.74 -42.93
C ILE A 91 23.10 3.26 -44.26
N THR A 92 23.19 2.37 -45.24
CA THR A 92 23.55 2.71 -46.62
C THR A 92 22.34 2.61 -47.54
N GLN A 93 22.43 3.18 -48.75
CA GLN A 93 21.41 2.95 -49.79
C GLN A 93 21.29 1.46 -50.17
N GLY A 94 22.39 0.71 -50.09
CA GLY A 94 22.38 -0.75 -50.31
C GLY A 94 21.58 -1.48 -49.23
N TYR A 95 21.76 -1.09 -47.97
CA TYR A 95 20.98 -1.60 -46.85
C TYR A 95 19.47 -1.31 -47.03
N MET A 96 19.10 -0.09 -47.39
CA MET A 96 17.69 0.26 -47.63
C MET A 96 17.06 -0.58 -48.76
N LYS A 97 17.81 -0.83 -49.85
CA LYS A 97 17.35 -1.69 -50.94
C LYS A 97 17.14 -3.12 -50.48
N HIS A 98 18.08 -3.67 -49.71
CA HIS A 98 17.95 -5.02 -49.15
C HIS A 98 16.75 -5.12 -48.22
N LEU A 99 16.58 -4.17 -47.29
CA LEU A 99 15.46 -4.16 -46.35
C LEU A 99 14.10 -4.06 -47.09
N VAL A 100 13.97 -3.16 -48.06
CA VAL A 100 12.74 -3.04 -48.87
C VAL A 100 12.47 -4.32 -49.68
N PHE A 101 13.52 -4.98 -50.18
CA PHE A 101 13.38 -6.27 -50.87
C PHE A 101 12.83 -7.36 -49.93
N VAL A 102 13.40 -7.51 -48.73
CA VAL A 102 12.94 -8.50 -47.74
C VAL A 102 11.51 -8.21 -47.29
N LEU A 103 11.19 -6.96 -46.98
CA LEU A 103 9.81 -6.56 -46.64
C LEU A 103 8.81 -6.80 -47.78
N GLY A 104 9.26 -6.63 -49.03
CA GLY A 104 8.45 -6.95 -50.21
C GLY A 104 8.20 -8.45 -50.36
N LYS A 105 9.24 -9.27 -50.17
CA LYS A 105 9.17 -10.74 -50.27
C LYS A 105 8.16 -11.34 -49.29
N PHE A 106 8.10 -10.82 -48.06
CA PHE A 106 7.15 -11.27 -47.02
C PHE A 106 5.85 -10.46 -46.98
N ASN A 107 5.54 -9.70 -48.03
CA ASN A 107 4.25 -9.02 -48.18
C ASN A 107 3.98 -7.93 -47.13
N TRP A 108 5.00 -7.39 -46.48
CA TRP A 108 4.86 -6.26 -45.55
C TRP A 108 4.76 -4.94 -46.32
N VAL A 109 5.41 -4.86 -47.47
CA VAL A 109 5.47 -3.67 -48.32
C VAL A 109 5.15 -4.02 -49.76
N ALA A 110 4.42 -3.14 -50.44
CA ALA A 110 4.22 -3.14 -51.88
C ALA A 110 5.13 -2.09 -52.52
N LYS A 111 6.09 -2.54 -53.34
CA LYS A 111 6.89 -1.66 -54.19
C LYS A 111 6.23 -1.56 -55.58
N THR A 112 5.86 -0.35 -55.98
CA THR A 112 5.48 -0.03 -57.36
C THR A 112 6.52 0.91 -57.99
N ALA A 113 6.40 1.18 -59.29
CA ALA A 113 7.34 2.07 -59.99
C ALA A 113 7.40 3.50 -59.43
N LYS A 114 6.41 3.93 -58.65
CA LYS A 114 6.29 5.31 -58.12
C LYS A 114 6.18 5.39 -56.60
N ARG A 115 6.00 4.27 -55.90
CA ARG A 115 5.84 4.30 -54.44
C ARG A 115 6.19 2.99 -53.75
N ILE A 116 6.63 3.12 -52.51
CA ILE A 116 6.78 2.07 -51.52
C ILE A 116 5.65 2.28 -50.50
N LYS A 117 4.71 1.33 -50.42
CA LYS A 117 3.54 1.43 -49.52
C LYS A 117 3.47 0.22 -48.59
N MET A 118 3.19 0.45 -47.31
CA MET A 118 2.94 -0.63 -46.36
C MET A 118 1.61 -1.36 -46.65
N ARG A 119 1.62 -2.70 -46.59
CA ARG A 119 0.43 -3.55 -46.68
C ARG A 119 -0.15 -3.84 -45.29
N ASP A 120 -1.37 -4.36 -45.23
CA ASP A 120 -2.09 -4.58 -43.97
C ASP A 120 -1.36 -5.54 -43.01
N VAL A 121 -0.71 -6.59 -43.54
CA VAL A 121 0.16 -7.47 -42.75
C VAL A 121 1.31 -6.68 -42.14
N GLY A 122 2.00 -5.88 -42.97
CA GLY A 122 3.13 -5.06 -42.52
C GLY A 122 2.73 -4.08 -41.41
N LYS A 123 1.56 -3.47 -41.52
CA LYS A 123 0.98 -2.61 -40.46
C LYS A 123 0.80 -3.37 -39.15
N ARG A 124 0.08 -4.51 -39.19
CA ARG A 124 -0.16 -5.33 -37.99
C ARG A 124 1.14 -5.79 -37.34
N MET A 125 2.07 -6.33 -38.12
CA MET A 125 3.33 -6.85 -37.58
C MET A 125 4.21 -5.74 -37.01
N MET A 126 4.22 -4.58 -37.66
CA MET A 126 4.94 -3.42 -37.18
C MET A 126 4.35 -2.88 -35.87
N ASP A 127 3.03 -2.77 -35.77
CA ASP A 127 2.37 -2.34 -34.53
C ASP A 127 2.69 -3.30 -33.37
N VAL A 128 2.73 -4.61 -33.64
CA VAL A 128 3.16 -5.62 -32.65
C VAL A 128 4.62 -5.42 -32.24
N LEU A 129 5.53 -5.19 -33.20
CA LEU A 129 6.95 -4.97 -32.91
C LEU A 129 7.20 -3.67 -32.13
N ILE A 130 6.52 -2.58 -32.49
CA ILE A 130 6.61 -1.30 -31.76
C ILE A 130 6.06 -1.46 -30.36
N ARG A 131 4.90 -2.10 -30.20
CA ARG A 131 4.31 -2.37 -28.88
C ARG A 131 5.28 -3.19 -28.04
N LEU A 132 5.84 -4.28 -28.57
CA LEU A 132 6.84 -5.10 -27.87
C LEU A 132 8.07 -4.28 -27.45
N ALA A 133 8.60 -3.44 -28.34
CA ALA A 133 9.77 -2.61 -28.06
C ALA A 133 9.48 -1.57 -26.98
N ASN A 134 8.34 -0.89 -27.05
CA ASN A 134 7.91 0.10 -26.06
C ASN A 134 7.61 -0.55 -24.71
N ASP A 135 6.95 -1.71 -24.69
CA ASP A 135 6.66 -2.44 -23.47
C ASP A 135 7.96 -2.93 -22.80
N SER A 136 8.95 -3.34 -23.61
CA SER A 136 10.29 -3.71 -23.10
C SER A 136 11.04 -2.49 -22.57
N LEU A 137 10.98 -1.36 -23.28
CA LEU A 137 11.61 -0.11 -22.82
C LEU A 137 10.98 0.36 -21.51
N ALA A 138 9.65 0.39 -21.43
CA ALA A 138 8.93 0.73 -20.21
C ALA A 138 9.29 -0.21 -19.07
N TYR A 139 9.40 -1.52 -19.33
CA TYR A 139 9.87 -2.48 -18.33
C TYR A 139 11.25 -2.12 -17.79
N TYR A 140 12.24 -1.80 -18.65
CA TYR A 140 13.60 -1.49 -18.18
C TYR A 140 13.81 -0.07 -17.65
N LEU A 141 12.89 0.87 -17.88
CA LEU A 141 12.96 2.22 -17.33
C LEU A 141 12.57 2.31 -15.85
N ASN A 142 11.89 1.30 -15.34
CA ASN A 142 11.34 1.30 -13.99
C ASN A 142 12.21 0.53 -13.00
N ASP A 143 12.08 0.88 -11.71
CA ASP A 143 12.60 0.09 -10.59
C ASP A 143 11.82 -1.21 -10.42
N ASP A 144 12.41 -2.23 -9.81
CA ASP A 144 11.89 -3.61 -9.79
C ASP A 144 10.44 -3.73 -9.29
N VAL A 145 10.05 -2.98 -8.26
CA VAL A 145 8.64 -2.92 -7.79
C VAL A 145 7.73 -2.35 -8.87
N ALA A 146 8.10 -1.20 -9.44
CA ALA A 146 7.35 -0.55 -10.49
C ALA A 146 7.28 -1.42 -11.75
N ARG A 147 8.33 -2.19 -12.09
CA ARG A 147 8.33 -3.12 -13.24
C ARG A 147 7.19 -4.12 -13.15
N SER A 148 7.02 -4.76 -11.99
CA SER A 148 5.96 -5.74 -11.77
C SER A 148 4.57 -5.08 -11.86
N LEU A 149 4.40 -3.86 -11.32
CA LEU A 149 3.15 -3.11 -11.46
C LEU A 149 2.85 -2.68 -12.90
N PHE A 150 3.86 -2.28 -13.68
CA PHE A 150 3.69 -1.99 -15.10
C PHE A 150 3.29 -3.24 -15.90
N GLN A 151 3.84 -4.40 -15.57
CA GLN A 151 3.41 -5.66 -16.18
C GLN A 151 1.96 -6.01 -15.82
N ALA A 152 1.56 -5.84 -14.55
CA ALA A 152 0.19 -6.01 -14.13
C ALA A 152 -0.76 -5.06 -14.90
N LYS A 153 -0.38 -3.79 -15.06
CA LYS A 153 -1.17 -2.79 -15.79
C LYS A 153 -1.34 -3.18 -17.25
N ARG A 154 -0.26 -3.65 -17.88
CA ARG A 154 -0.28 -4.15 -19.24
C ARG A 154 -1.19 -5.37 -19.38
N ASP A 155 -1.15 -6.31 -18.44
CA ASP A 155 -2.02 -7.48 -18.46
C ASP A 155 -3.50 -7.09 -18.30
N ALA A 156 -3.81 -6.07 -17.49
CA ALA A 156 -5.15 -5.49 -17.40
C ALA A 156 -5.63 -4.92 -18.75
N GLU A 157 -4.78 -4.14 -19.43
CA GLU A 157 -5.08 -3.55 -20.74
C GLU A 157 -5.20 -4.60 -21.85
N LEU A 158 -4.39 -5.65 -21.79
CA LEU A 158 -4.51 -6.80 -22.69
C LEU A 158 -5.81 -7.56 -22.45
N SER A 159 -6.19 -7.76 -21.19
CA SER A 159 -7.45 -8.39 -20.83
C SER A 159 -8.64 -7.57 -21.38
N GLU A 160 -8.61 -6.25 -21.24
CA GLU A 160 -9.61 -5.36 -21.85
C GLU A 160 -9.69 -5.48 -23.37
N ALA A 161 -8.53 -5.50 -24.03
CA ALA A 161 -8.47 -5.46 -25.48
C ALA A 161 -8.95 -6.77 -26.13
N TYR A 162 -8.77 -7.90 -25.44
CA TYR A 162 -8.94 -9.24 -25.97
C TYR A 162 -10.00 -10.07 -25.23
N ASP A 163 -9.90 -10.21 -23.89
CA ASP A 163 -10.81 -11.07 -23.12
C ASP A 163 -12.26 -10.54 -23.18
N ASP A 164 -12.45 -9.22 -23.09
CA ASP A 164 -13.78 -8.59 -23.22
C ASP A 164 -14.43 -8.84 -24.60
N LYS A 165 -13.61 -9.11 -25.63
CA LYS A 165 -14.09 -9.41 -27.00
C LYS A 165 -14.30 -10.90 -27.22
N GLY A 166 -14.23 -11.70 -26.16
CA GLY A 166 -14.32 -13.15 -26.22
C GLY A 166 -13.09 -13.79 -26.87
N ILE A 167 -11.95 -13.11 -26.94
CA ILE A 167 -10.68 -13.66 -27.44
C ILE A 167 -9.76 -13.83 -26.24
N SER A 168 -9.70 -15.04 -25.66
CA SER A 168 -8.95 -15.23 -24.42
C SER A 168 -7.74 -16.13 -24.56
N GLY A 169 -6.62 -15.67 -23.98
CA GLY A 169 -5.48 -16.52 -23.63
C GLY A 169 -5.62 -17.18 -22.25
N GLY A 170 -6.78 -17.02 -21.59
CA GLY A 170 -7.21 -17.74 -20.40
C GLY A 170 -6.57 -17.35 -19.07
N ASN A 171 -5.57 -16.45 -19.02
CA ASN A 171 -4.74 -16.30 -17.82
C ASN A 171 -4.32 -14.86 -17.51
N LYS A 172 -4.89 -13.84 -18.17
CA LYS A 172 -4.45 -12.45 -18.00
C LYS A 172 -4.80 -11.85 -16.65
N LEU A 173 -5.99 -12.14 -16.12
CA LEU A 173 -6.36 -11.75 -14.76
C LEU A 173 -5.44 -12.40 -13.72
N ALA A 174 -5.17 -13.69 -13.86
CA ALA A 174 -4.26 -14.41 -12.96
C ALA A 174 -2.82 -13.90 -13.04
N SER A 175 -2.33 -13.61 -14.25
CA SER A 175 -1.01 -12.99 -14.49
C SER A 175 -0.91 -11.61 -13.85
N MET A 176 -1.95 -10.78 -14.02
CA MET A 176 -2.04 -9.47 -13.38
C MET A 176 -1.95 -9.58 -11.86
N ILE A 177 -2.73 -10.48 -11.24
CA ILE A 177 -2.72 -10.69 -9.78
C ILE A 177 -1.35 -11.16 -9.31
N LYS A 178 -0.74 -12.12 -9.99
CA LYS A 178 0.60 -12.61 -9.65
C LYS A 178 1.65 -11.48 -9.69
N ASN A 179 1.61 -10.64 -10.73
CA ASN A 179 2.52 -9.50 -10.84
C ASN A 179 2.30 -8.47 -9.72
N VAL A 180 1.05 -8.28 -9.26
CA VAL A 180 0.77 -7.44 -8.09
C VAL A 180 1.33 -8.09 -6.82
N GLU A 181 1.12 -9.39 -6.60
CA GLU A 181 1.70 -10.11 -5.45
C GLU A 181 3.23 -10.00 -5.40
N GLU A 182 3.89 -10.18 -6.54
CA GLU A 182 5.35 -10.02 -6.67
C GLU A 182 5.77 -8.58 -6.35
N ALA A 183 5.02 -7.57 -6.81
CA ALA A 183 5.28 -6.18 -6.49
C ALA A 183 5.12 -5.87 -4.99
N VAL A 184 4.10 -6.44 -4.33
CA VAL A 184 3.85 -6.27 -2.89
C VAL A 184 4.97 -6.86 -2.07
N LEU A 185 5.44 -8.06 -2.43
CA LEU A 185 6.59 -8.71 -1.77
C LEU A 185 7.85 -7.85 -1.89
N LEU A 186 8.17 -7.39 -3.10
CA LEU A 186 9.33 -6.52 -3.33
C LEU A 186 9.20 -5.18 -2.58
N LEU A 187 8.00 -4.60 -2.50
CA LEU A 187 7.75 -3.38 -1.76
C LEU A 187 7.98 -3.56 -0.26
N TYR A 188 7.59 -4.72 0.28
CA TYR A 188 7.83 -5.08 1.67
C TYR A 188 9.33 -5.27 1.97
N GLU A 189 10.05 -5.99 1.10
CA GLU A 189 11.49 -6.22 1.24
C GLU A 189 12.30 -4.93 1.13
N ARG A 190 11.88 -3.99 0.27
CA ARG A 190 12.58 -2.74 0.00
C ARG A 190 12.05 -1.54 0.78
N GLU A 191 11.10 -1.72 1.70
CA GLU A 191 10.54 -0.63 2.51
C GLU A 191 11.66 0.14 3.24
N LEU A 192 12.63 -0.57 3.82
CA LEU A 192 13.77 0.04 4.51
C LEU A 192 14.68 0.81 3.54
N GLU A 193 14.88 0.32 2.32
CA GLU A 193 15.68 1.01 1.30
C GLU A 193 15.02 2.34 0.90
N TYR A 194 13.71 2.34 0.68
CA TYR A 194 12.96 3.57 0.39
C TYR A 194 12.97 4.54 1.58
N LEU A 195 12.95 4.04 2.81
CA LEU A 195 13.10 4.88 4.01
C LEU A 195 14.53 5.38 4.22
N ALA A 196 15.54 4.79 3.57
CA ALA A 196 16.94 5.21 3.62
C ALA A 196 17.31 6.16 2.46
N ASP A 197 16.60 6.13 1.33
CA ASP A 197 16.86 7.01 0.19
C ASP A 197 16.12 8.35 0.32
N ARG A 198 16.89 9.45 0.27
CA ARG A 198 16.39 10.83 0.35
C ARG A 198 15.42 11.20 -0.77
N ASN A 199 15.52 10.55 -1.93
CA ASN A 199 14.67 10.82 -3.09
C ASN A 199 13.61 9.74 -3.33
N ALA A 200 13.36 8.88 -2.34
CA ALA A 200 12.40 7.78 -2.48
C ALA A 200 10.95 8.24 -2.60
N LEU A 201 10.59 9.41 -2.06
CA LEU A 201 9.19 9.87 -2.02
C LEU A 201 8.53 9.82 -3.40
N THR A 202 9.16 10.42 -4.41
CA THR A 202 8.65 10.43 -5.79
C THR A 202 8.48 9.01 -6.35
N GLN A 203 9.38 8.09 -6.00
CA GLN A 203 9.33 6.70 -6.47
C GLN A 203 8.17 5.95 -5.81
N VAL A 204 8.00 6.09 -4.49
CA VAL A 204 6.91 5.45 -3.74
C VAL A 204 5.55 6.03 -4.13
N GLU A 205 5.46 7.34 -4.45
CA GLU A 205 4.25 7.95 -5.01
C GLU A 205 3.84 7.35 -6.35
N VAL A 206 4.80 7.11 -7.26
CA VAL A 206 4.53 6.44 -8.53
C VAL A 206 4.02 5.02 -8.29
N ILE A 207 4.64 4.28 -7.37
CA ILE A 207 4.20 2.93 -6.98
C ILE A 207 2.76 2.97 -6.43
N HIS A 208 2.47 3.90 -5.52
CA HIS A 208 1.14 4.06 -4.93
C HIS A 208 0.07 4.43 -5.97
N HIS A 209 0.41 5.31 -6.91
CA HIS A 209 -0.49 5.67 -8.01
C HIS A 209 -0.79 4.47 -8.92
N LEU A 210 0.24 3.68 -9.27
CA LEU A 210 0.07 2.47 -10.06
C LEU A 210 -0.77 1.42 -9.33
N MET A 211 -0.57 1.23 -8.02
CA MET A 211 -1.39 0.35 -7.19
C MET A 211 -2.86 0.78 -7.20
N THR A 212 -3.14 2.07 -7.02
CA THR A 212 -4.51 2.61 -7.03
C THR A 212 -5.16 2.47 -8.41
N GLU A 213 -4.42 2.70 -9.50
CA GLU A 213 -4.94 2.47 -10.86
C GLU A 213 -5.28 0.99 -11.08
N LEU A 214 -4.41 0.09 -10.62
CA LEU A 214 -4.60 -1.35 -10.72
C LEU A 214 -5.77 -1.85 -9.87
N GLU A 215 -6.01 -1.26 -8.70
CA GLU A 215 -7.18 -1.55 -7.88
C GLU A 215 -8.48 -1.32 -8.67
N GLY A 216 -8.61 -0.14 -9.30
CA GLY A 216 -9.76 0.19 -10.15
C GLY A 216 -9.92 -0.79 -11.31
N LYS A 217 -8.85 -1.03 -12.08
CA LYS A 217 -8.89 -1.97 -13.21
C LYS A 217 -9.20 -3.40 -12.77
N MET A 218 -8.63 -3.85 -11.65
CA MET A 218 -8.86 -5.19 -11.11
C MET A 218 -10.31 -5.37 -10.69
N ALA A 219 -10.90 -4.39 -10.01
CA ALA A 219 -12.31 -4.42 -9.61
C ALA A 219 -13.23 -4.53 -10.83
N GLU A 220 -13.01 -3.69 -11.85
CA GLU A 220 -13.77 -3.75 -13.11
C GLU A 220 -13.64 -5.10 -13.81
N ARG A 221 -12.45 -5.72 -13.79
CA ARG A 221 -12.27 -7.04 -14.41
C ARG A 221 -12.95 -8.13 -13.59
N MET A 222 -12.81 -8.13 -12.27
CA MET A 222 -13.48 -9.10 -11.39
C MET A 222 -15.00 -9.11 -11.61
N GLU A 223 -15.63 -7.94 -11.73
CA GLU A 223 -17.07 -7.82 -12.00
C GLU A 223 -17.48 -8.47 -13.33
N LYS A 224 -16.66 -8.32 -14.39
CA LYS A 224 -16.93 -8.96 -15.69
C LYS A 224 -16.79 -10.49 -15.61
N PHE A 225 -15.82 -10.99 -14.86
CA PHE A 225 -15.57 -12.43 -14.71
C PHE A 225 -16.59 -13.14 -13.80
N GLU A 226 -17.28 -12.42 -12.89
CA GLU A 226 -18.39 -12.97 -12.08
C GLU A 226 -19.56 -13.49 -12.92
N THR A 227 -19.71 -13.02 -14.17
CA THR A 227 -20.78 -13.45 -15.07
C THR A 227 -20.48 -14.74 -15.83
N ILE A 228 -19.29 -15.33 -15.66
CA ILE A 228 -18.83 -16.55 -16.35
C ILE A 228 -18.92 -17.73 -15.37
N ASP A 229 -19.59 -18.83 -15.76
CA ASP A 229 -19.87 -20.06 -14.98
C ASP A 229 -18.60 -20.86 -14.56
N GLN A 230 -17.59 -20.20 -13.98
CA GLN A 230 -16.35 -20.79 -13.44
C GLN A 230 -16.06 -20.32 -11.99
N GLU A 231 -17.11 -20.13 -11.19
CA GLU A 231 -17.08 -19.54 -9.84
C GLU A 231 -15.99 -20.10 -8.90
N LEU A 232 -15.72 -21.41 -8.94
CA LEU A 232 -14.83 -22.08 -7.97
C LEU A 232 -13.33 -21.87 -8.23
N VAL A 233 -12.90 -21.70 -9.48
CA VAL A 233 -11.48 -21.41 -9.81
C VAL A 233 -11.21 -19.92 -9.67
N PHE A 234 -12.21 -19.09 -9.96
CA PHE A 234 -12.09 -17.64 -9.86
C PHE A 234 -12.21 -17.13 -8.42
N SER A 235 -12.80 -17.88 -7.48
CA SER A 235 -12.90 -17.43 -6.08
C SER A 235 -11.54 -17.30 -5.38
N ASP A 236 -10.62 -18.25 -5.60
CA ASP A 236 -9.25 -18.19 -5.04
C ASP A 236 -8.46 -17.03 -5.63
N ILE A 237 -8.51 -16.90 -6.96
CA ILE A 237 -7.88 -15.80 -7.70
C ILE A 237 -8.43 -14.45 -7.21
N LYS A 238 -9.74 -14.35 -7.02
CA LYS A 238 -10.39 -13.14 -6.53
C LYS A 238 -9.90 -12.77 -5.13
N GLN A 239 -9.91 -13.72 -4.20
CA GLN A 239 -9.44 -13.52 -2.84
C GLN A 239 -7.98 -13.05 -2.81
N ARG A 240 -7.11 -13.72 -3.57
CA ARG A 240 -5.69 -13.36 -3.70
C ARG A 240 -5.50 -11.97 -4.27
N GLY A 241 -6.21 -11.63 -5.34
CA GLY A 241 -6.16 -10.30 -5.95
C GLY A 241 -6.59 -9.19 -5.00
N THR A 242 -7.70 -9.37 -4.29
CA THR A 242 -8.18 -8.40 -3.30
C THR A 242 -7.21 -8.23 -2.14
N ALA A 243 -6.63 -9.32 -1.64
CA ALA A 243 -5.63 -9.27 -0.57
C ALA A 243 -4.36 -8.53 -1.03
N ALA A 244 -3.80 -8.90 -2.19
CA ALA A 244 -2.58 -8.31 -2.71
C ALA A 244 -2.72 -6.80 -2.96
N ILE A 245 -3.84 -6.36 -3.55
CA ILE A 245 -4.11 -4.92 -3.75
C ILE A 245 -4.26 -4.20 -2.40
N SER A 246 -5.04 -4.76 -1.46
CA SER A 246 -5.23 -4.14 -0.15
C SER A 246 -3.90 -3.98 0.60
N ASP A 247 -3.05 -5.00 0.58
CA ASP A 247 -1.75 -4.97 1.24
C ASP A 247 -0.79 -4.01 0.54
N GLY A 248 -0.74 -4.03 -0.80
CA GLY A 248 0.07 -3.11 -1.59
C GLY A 248 -0.29 -1.63 -1.39
N THR A 249 -1.59 -1.31 -1.36
CA THR A 249 -2.07 0.05 -1.10
C THR A 249 -1.74 0.49 0.33
N LYS A 250 -1.89 -0.39 1.33
CA LYS A 250 -1.53 -0.10 2.72
C LYS A 250 -0.03 0.13 2.90
N ILE A 251 0.82 -0.73 2.34
CA ILE A 251 2.27 -0.64 2.48
C ILE A 251 2.78 0.62 1.76
N SER A 252 2.35 0.87 0.52
CA SER A 252 2.76 2.06 -0.23
C SER A 252 2.36 3.35 0.47
N LEU A 253 1.10 3.46 0.93
CA LEU A 253 0.61 4.62 1.67
C LEU A 253 1.31 4.77 3.03
N GLY A 254 1.49 3.67 3.75
CA GLY A 254 2.20 3.64 5.03
C GLY A 254 3.65 4.11 4.88
N THR A 255 4.33 3.71 3.81
CA THR A 255 5.71 4.13 3.49
C THR A 255 5.75 5.63 3.19
N ILE A 256 4.83 6.16 2.38
CA ILE A 256 4.71 7.60 2.12
C ILE A 256 4.51 8.37 3.43
N ASN A 257 3.58 7.94 4.27
CA ASN A 257 3.28 8.60 5.54
C ASN A 257 4.48 8.57 6.49
N LYS A 258 5.27 7.48 6.50
CA LYS A 258 6.52 7.40 7.26
C LYS A 258 7.57 8.38 6.74
N ILE A 259 7.80 8.44 5.43
CA ILE A 259 8.72 9.41 4.82
C ILE A 259 8.32 10.84 5.18
N LEU A 260 7.04 11.19 5.06
CA LEU A 260 6.53 12.52 5.42
C LEU A 260 6.70 12.82 6.92
N LYS A 261 6.39 11.86 7.80
CA LYS A 261 6.61 12.01 9.25
C LYS A 261 8.08 12.25 9.57
N PHE A 262 8.98 11.51 8.93
CA PHE A 262 10.40 11.67 9.12
C PHE A 262 10.90 13.04 8.61
N ALA A 263 10.44 13.49 7.44
CA ALA A 263 10.74 14.84 6.94
C ALA A 263 10.23 15.93 7.89
N HIS A 264 9.00 15.80 8.40
CA HIS A 264 8.47 16.75 9.39
C HIS A 264 9.26 16.74 10.71
N LEU A 265 9.68 15.57 11.20
CA LEU A 265 10.52 15.48 12.40
C LEU A 265 11.83 16.24 12.26
N GLN A 266 12.39 16.37 11.05
CA GLN A 266 13.58 17.19 10.81
C GLN A 266 13.32 18.69 10.95
N GLU A 267 12.13 19.13 10.55
CA GLU A 267 11.72 20.54 10.59
C GLU A 267 11.16 20.95 11.96
N THR A 268 10.84 19.98 12.83
CA THR A 268 10.20 20.25 14.12
C THR A 268 11.26 20.63 15.16
N ASP A 269 11.12 21.81 15.77
CA ASP A 269 11.95 22.21 16.92
C ASP A 269 11.81 21.21 18.08
N PHE A 270 12.91 20.97 18.80
CA PHE A 270 12.93 20.08 19.96
C PHE A 270 11.94 20.58 21.03
N ASN A 271 10.83 19.87 21.21
CA ASN A 271 9.94 20.10 22.34
C ASN A 271 10.65 19.70 23.64
N HIS A 272 10.81 20.63 24.57
CA HIS A 272 11.37 20.38 25.90
C HIS A 272 10.41 19.64 26.85
N ILE A 273 9.19 19.32 26.41
CA ILE A 273 8.14 18.70 27.23
C ILE A 273 7.75 17.36 26.60
N ILE A 274 8.21 16.27 27.21
CA ILE A 274 7.82 14.90 26.84
C ILE A 274 6.52 14.56 27.56
N ARG A 275 5.47 14.19 26.82
CA ARG A 275 4.22 13.65 27.40
C ARG A 275 4.39 12.14 27.64
N PRO A 276 4.46 11.67 28.91
CA PRO A 276 4.85 10.29 29.20
C PRO A 276 3.89 9.24 28.62
N GLU A 277 2.59 9.51 28.62
CA GLU A 277 1.57 8.57 28.13
C GLU A 277 1.59 8.41 26.60
N GLU A 278 1.80 9.51 25.87
CA GLU A 278 1.96 9.48 24.40
C GLU A 278 3.25 8.75 24.02
N PHE A 279 4.33 8.98 24.77
CA PHE A 279 5.61 8.31 24.56
C PHE A 279 5.54 6.80 24.85
N ARG A 280 4.87 6.40 25.95
CA ARG A 280 4.64 4.99 26.28
C ARG A 280 3.80 4.30 25.20
N THR A 281 2.74 4.96 24.73
CA THR A 281 1.90 4.46 23.65
C THR A 281 2.69 4.31 22.35
N PHE A 282 3.57 5.26 22.04
CA PHE A 282 4.47 5.19 20.90
C PHE A 282 5.42 3.99 21.01
N ILE A 283 6.12 3.81 22.14
CA ILE A 283 7.03 2.66 22.35
C ILE A 283 6.32 1.33 22.14
N VAL A 284 5.13 1.16 22.71
CA VAL A 284 4.33 -0.08 22.56
C VAL A 284 3.99 -0.33 21.10
N LYS A 285 3.54 0.71 20.38
CA LYS A 285 3.17 0.59 18.96
C LYS A 285 4.36 0.47 18.01
N SER A 286 5.56 0.89 18.43
CA SER A 286 6.79 0.76 17.63
C SER A 286 7.43 -0.63 17.76
N PHE A 287 7.19 -1.35 18.86
CA PHE A 287 7.69 -2.72 19.07
C PHE A 287 6.86 -3.77 18.32
N ASP A 288 5.55 -3.58 18.24
CA ASP A 288 4.63 -4.44 17.48
C ASP A 288 3.69 -3.57 16.64
N PRO A 289 4.19 -2.99 15.53
CA PRO A 289 3.36 -2.17 14.67
C PRO A 289 2.32 -3.04 13.97
N PRO A 290 1.01 -2.71 14.04
CA PRO A 290 0.02 -3.40 13.23
C PRO A 290 0.38 -3.27 11.74
N LEU A 291 0.07 -4.29 10.93
CA LEU A 291 0.34 -4.29 9.48
C LEU A 291 -0.24 -3.02 8.83
N GLY A 292 0.63 -2.25 8.14
CA GLY A 292 0.26 -0.96 7.54
C GLY A 292 0.25 0.23 8.52
N SER A 293 0.78 0.07 9.73
CA SER A 293 0.93 1.17 10.69
C SER A 293 1.85 2.25 10.13
N GLU A 294 1.41 3.50 10.27
CA GLU A 294 2.22 4.68 9.97
C GLU A 294 3.27 4.98 11.06
N ILE A 295 3.35 4.17 12.10
CA ILE A 295 4.32 4.31 13.18
C ILE A 295 5.59 3.54 12.75
N PRO A 296 6.74 4.22 12.62
CA PRO A 296 7.96 3.53 12.22
C PRO A 296 8.45 2.57 13.31
N ASN A 297 8.90 1.37 12.90
CA ASN A 297 9.60 0.44 13.80
C ASN A 297 11.00 1.00 14.15
N ALA A 298 11.58 0.59 15.28
CA ALA A 298 12.97 0.86 15.66
C ALA A 298 13.97 0.72 14.50
N HIS A 299 13.86 -0.34 13.69
CA HIS A 299 14.73 -0.53 12.51
C HIS A 299 14.55 0.58 11.45
N GLN A 300 13.32 1.03 11.22
CA GLN A 300 12.98 2.08 10.27
C GLN A 300 13.47 3.44 10.75
N ILE A 301 13.38 3.70 12.05
CA ILE A 301 13.91 4.92 12.69
C ILE A 301 15.42 4.96 12.55
N LEU A 302 16.12 3.87 12.90
CA LEU A 302 17.58 3.79 12.79
C LEU A 302 18.05 3.96 11.33
N SER A 303 17.38 3.31 10.38
CA SER A 303 17.70 3.44 8.96
C SER A 303 17.52 4.86 8.43
N PHE A 304 16.53 5.60 8.94
CA PHE A 304 16.35 7.01 8.59
C PHE A 304 17.44 7.90 9.20
N MET A 305 17.89 7.58 10.42
CA MET A 305 18.97 8.32 11.09
C MET A 305 20.34 8.09 10.44
N GLU A 306 20.57 6.93 9.81
CA GLU A 306 21.81 6.60 9.11
C GLU A 306 22.00 7.33 7.75
N GLN A 307 21.04 8.16 7.33
CA GLN A 307 21.08 8.86 6.04
C GLN A 307 22.19 9.92 5.91
N GLY A 308 22.97 10.21 6.96
CA GLY A 308 24.13 11.13 6.92
C GLY A 308 23.74 12.57 6.60
N GLN A 309 22.67 13.05 7.23
CA GLN A 309 21.98 14.32 6.99
C GLN A 309 22.75 15.56 7.53
N TYR A 310 23.59 15.40 8.55
CA TYR A 310 24.39 16.50 9.10
C TYR A 310 25.83 16.51 8.56
N GLU A 311 26.41 17.69 8.31
CA GLU A 311 27.79 17.82 7.76
C GLU A 311 28.85 17.10 8.64
N ASP A 312 28.60 17.00 9.95
CA ASP A 312 29.49 16.35 10.92
C ASP A 312 29.19 14.84 11.14
N GLU A 313 28.16 14.27 10.50
CA GLU A 313 27.70 12.90 10.73
C GLU A 313 28.58 11.84 10.04
N LYS A 314 29.45 12.26 9.12
CA LYS A 314 30.34 11.37 8.36
C LYS A 314 31.51 10.79 9.16
N ILE A 315 31.71 11.20 10.42
CA ILE A 315 32.91 10.79 11.18
C ILE A 315 32.75 9.42 11.87
N ASP A 316 31.54 8.94 12.13
CA ASP A 316 31.34 7.56 12.61
C ASP A 316 29.99 7.05 12.12
N GLY A 317 30.00 6.13 11.14
CA GLY A 317 28.82 5.50 10.54
C GLY A 317 28.09 4.52 11.47
N LEU A 318 28.02 4.80 12.77
CA LEU A 318 27.20 4.10 13.74
C LEU A 318 26.61 5.13 14.70
N TRP A 319 25.32 5.42 14.60
CA TRP A 319 24.64 6.14 15.66
C TRP A 319 24.48 5.22 16.87
N ALA A 320 25.35 5.36 17.86
CA ALA A 320 25.20 4.72 19.16
C ALA A 320 24.46 5.68 20.11
N PRO A 321 23.33 5.29 20.75
CA PRO A 321 22.58 6.14 21.68
C PRO A 321 23.33 6.43 22.99
N VAL A 322 24.60 6.04 23.08
CA VAL A 322 25.48 6.28 24.22
C VAL A 322 26.67 7.07 23.72
N LYS A 323 26.80 8.32 24.17
CA LYS A 323 28.04 9.08 24.03
C LYS A 323 29.13 8.32 24.78
N PHE A 324 29.97 7.55 24.09
CA PHE A 324 31.26 7.20 24.68
C PHE A 324 32.00 8.51 24.92
N ALA A 325 32.59 8.67 26.11
CA ALA A 325 33.34 9.87 26.44
C ALA A 325 34.40 10.09 25.34
N SER A 326 34.28 11.22 24.63
CA SER A 326 35.23 11.60 23.58
C SER A 326 36.66 11.50 24.12
N PRO A 327 37.64 11.00 23.34
CA PRO A 327 39.01 10.99 23.81
C PRO A 327 39.42 12.40 24.25
N LEU A 328 39.99 12.51 25.45
CA LEU A 328 40.40 13.79 26.02
C LEU A 328 41.29 14.51 25.00
N SER A 329 40.89 15.73 24.61
CA SER A 329 41.68 16.51 23.67
C SER A 329 43.05 16.81 24.27
N PRO A 330 44.12 16.92 23.46
CA PRO A 330 45.46 17.27 23.95
C PRO A 330 45.45 18.55 24.80
N ARG A 331 44.57 19.49 24.45
CA ARG A 331 44.36 20.74 25.18
C ARG A 331 43.72 20.53 26.56
N ALA A 332 42.77 19.60 26.68
CA ALA A 332 42.17 19.24 27.97
C ALA A 332 43.19 18.52 28.89
N ILE A 333 44.12 17.76 28.31
CA ILE A 333 45.22 17.14 29.04
C ILE A 333 46.19 18.22 29.55
N ASP A 334 46.58 19.17 28.69
CA ASP A 334 47.45 20.28 29.09
C ASP A 334 46.79 21.19 30.13
N GLU A 335 45.49 21.49 29.98
CA GLU A 335 44.71 22.26 30.97
C GLU A 335 44.62 21.51 32.31
N GLY A 336 44.45 20.18 32.28
CA GLY A 336 44.46 19.35 33.48
C GLY A 336 45.82 19.28 34.17
N ILE A 337 46.92 19.17 33.41
CA ILE A 337 48.29 19.22 33.97
C ILE A 337 48.55 20.59 34.60
N ASN A 338 48.21 21.67 33.89
CA ASN A 338 48.39 23.03 34.37
C ASN A 338 47.54 23.32 35.62
N TYR A 339 46.31 22.80 35.68
CA TYR A 339 45.44 22.89 36.84
C TYR A 339 46.06 22.19 38.05
N ILE A 340 46.65 21.00 37.89
CA ILE A 340 47.32 20.26 38.98
C ILE A 340 48.60 20.97 39.43
N GLU A 341 49.39 21.50 38.49
CA GLU A 341 50.68 22.13 38.79
C GLU A 341 50.52 23.50 39.48
N ASN A 342 49.46 24.25 39.14
CA ASN A 342 49.21 25.59 39.65
C ASN A 342 47.94 25.68 40.51
N TYR A 343 47.52 24.56 41.10
CA TYR A 343 46.36 24.54 41.99
C TYR A 343 46.64 25.33 43.27
N GLU A 344 46.06 26.51 43.39
CA GLU A 344 45.93 27.21 44.66
C GLU A 344 44.61 26.77 45.32
N PRO A 345 44.63 26.14 46.51
CA PRO A 345 43.42 25.70 47.19
C PRO A 345 42.59 26.93 47.60
N ILE A 346 41.32 26.92 47.20
CA ILE A 346 40.34 27.93 47.61
C ILE A 346 40.12 27.76 49.12
N THR A 347 40.57 28.74 49.92
CA THR A 347 40.39 28.77 51.38
C THR A 347 39.17 29.55 51.83
N GLU A 348 38.31 29.97 50.90
CA GLU A 348 37.04 30.62 51.22
C GLU A 348 36.03 29.57 51.69
N GLU A 349 35.27 29.88 52.76
CA GLU A 349 34.20 29.00 53.24
C GLU A 349 33.18 28.80 52.12
N ILE A 350 32.94 27.54 51.78
CA ILE A 350 31.94 27.14 50.79
C ILE A 350 30.57 27.61 51.32
N GLU A 351 29.92 28.55 50.64
CA GLU A 351 28.52 28.85 50.91
C GLU A 351 27.70 27.58 50.63
N GLU A 352 27.11 26.99 51.68
CA GLU A 352 26.17 25.89 51.56
C GLU A 352 24.99 26.35 50.71
N THR A 353 25.01 25.99 49.43
CA THR A 353 23.81 26.00 48.59
C THR A 353 22.84 25.00 49.20
N VAL A 354 21.72 25.49 49.71
CA VAL A 354 20.61 24.67 50.19
C VAL A 354 20.18 23.76 49.05
N GLU A 355 20.46 22.46 49.16
CA GLU A 355 19.88 21.45 48.27
C GLU A 355 18.36 21.48 48.47
N GLU A 356 17.60 21.68 47.38
CA GLU A 356 16.15 21.52 47.42
C GLU A 356 15.83 20.05 47.76
N GLU A 357 15.32 19.80 48.97
CA GLU A 357 14.78 18.50 49.35
C GLU A 357 13.55 18.20 48.48
N PHE A 358 13.72 17.31 47.49
CA PHE A 358 12.59 16.71 46.80
C PHE A 358 11.84 15.81 47.79
N PRO A 359 10.51 15.98 47.98
CA PRO A 359 9.75 15.03 48.77
C PRO A 359 9.87 13.65 48.13
N GLY A 360 10.30 12.66 48.90
CA GLY A 360 10.40 11.28 48.46
C GLY A 360 9.07 10.81 47.87
N THR A 361 9.13 10.09 46.76
CA THR A 361 7.95 9.53 46.09
C THR A 361 7.19 8.66 47.10
N GLU A 362 5.97 9.05 47.46
CA GLU A 362 5.09 8.19 48.26
C GLU A 362 4.85 6.89 47.48
N GLU A 363 5.30 5.76 48.01
CA GLU A 363 4.98 4.44 47.46
C GLU A 363 3.47 4.23 47.58
N ILE A 364 2.77 4.44 46.48
CA ILE A 364 1.34 4.13 46.37
C ILE A 364 1.21 2.61 46.40
N MET A 365 0.63 2.08 47.48
CA MET A 365 0.32 0.65 47.61
C MET A 365 -0.61 0.22 46.47
N GLU A 366 -0.44 -1.00 45.94
CA GLU A 366 -1.18 -1.55 44.78
C GLU A 366 -2.71 -1.40 44.92
N ASP A 367 -3.22 -1.52 46.15
CA ASP A 367 -4.64 -1.35 46.48
C ASP A 367 -5.17 0.09 46.28
N GLN A 368 -4.32 1.11 46.51
CA GLN A 368 -4.66 2.52 46.25
C GLN A 368 -4.55 2.87 44.76
N LEU A 369 -3.67 2.17 44.04
CA LEU A 369 -3.48 2.32 42.60
C LEU A 369 -4.71 1.81 41.84
N ASP A 370 -5.31 0.70 42.29
CA ASP A 370 -6.56 0.18 41.76
C ASP A 370 -7.78 1.07 42.06
N GLU A 371 -7.82 1.77 43.20
CA GLU A 371 -8.89 2.73 43.51
C GLU A 371 -8.78 4.00 42.63
N ILE A 372 -7.57 4.55 42.46
CA ILE A 372 -7.32 5.73 41.62
C ILE A 372 -7.52 5.42 40.12
N MET A 373 -7.02 4.27 39.64
CA MET A 373 -7.23 3.81 38.26
C MET A 373 -8.69 3.44 38.01
N GLY A 374 -9.37 2.85 39.00
CA GLY A 374 -10.78 2.49 38.94
C GLY A 374 -11.69 3.71 38.80
N ASP A 375 -11.43 4.76 39.57
CA ASP A 375 -12.20 6.00 39.47
C ASP A 375 -11.93 6.75 38.16
N SER A 376 -10.70 6.73 37.63
CA SER A 376 -10.40 7.32 36.31
C SER A 376 -11.08 6.57 35.15
N LYS A 377 -11.02 5.23 35.15
CA LYS A 377 -11.77 4.39 34.19
C LYS A 377 -13.28 4.63 34.27
N TRP A 378 -13.79 4.84 35.48
CA TRP A 378 -15.20 5.14 35.70
C TRP A 378 -15.60 6.51 35.16
N GLN A 379 -14.79 7.54 35.35
CA GLN A 379 -15.04 8.87 34.77
C GLN A 379 -15.03 8.84 33.23
N MET A 380 -14.11 8.08 32.61
CA MET A 380 -14.14 7.89 31.15
C MET A 380 -15.39 7.14 30.69
N THR A 381 -15.81 6.11 31.43
CA THR A 381 -17.03 5.35 31.11
C THR A 381 -18.28 6.23 31.22
N LYS A 382 -18.36 7.11 32.22
CA LYS A 382 -19.43 8.11 32.39
C LYS A 382 -19.53 9.10 31.23
N GLN A 383 -18.39 9.48 30.64
CA GLN A 383 -18.39 10.38 29.49
C GLN A 383 -18.90 9.72 28.20
N MET A 384 -18.74 8.39 28.08
CA MET A 384 -19.15 7.64 26.89
C MET A 384 -20.54 7.00 27.03
N ILE A 385 -20.98 6.68 28.24
CA ILE A 385 -22.24 5.98 28.54
C ILE A 385 -22.99 6.80 29.58
N HIS A 386 -24.24 7.19 29.27
CA HIS A 386 -25.10 7.95 30.18
C HIS A 386 -25.60 7.10 31.37
N THR A 387 -24.77 6.92 32.40
CA THR A 387 -25.09 6.14 33.60
C THR A 387 -25.73 6.96 34.72
N GLU A 388 -25.81 8.30 34.58
CA GLU A 388 -26.16 9.21 35.67
C GLU A 388 -27.57 8.99 36.22
N ARG A 389 -28.51 8.64 35.34
CA ARG A 389 -29.91 8.39 35.72
C ARG A 389 -30.10 7.05 36.44
N ILE A 390 -29.30 6.05 36.09
CA ILE A 390 -29.34 4.71 36.70
C ILE A 390 -28.70 4.80 38.10
N GLU A 391 -27.60 5.53 38.22
CA GLU A 391 -26.94 5.81 39.50
C GLU A 391 -27.84 6.59 40.46
N ALA A 392 -28.47 7.68 39.98
CA ALA A 392 -29.37 8.49 40.81
C ALA A 392 -30.55 7.67 41.37
N TYR A 393 -31.09 6.74 40.57
CA TYR A 393 -32.17 5.87 41.02
C TYR A 393 -31.69 4.76 41.97
N LEU A 394 -30.50 4.17 41.72
CA LEU A 394 -29.88 3.22 42.64
C LEU A 394 -29.43 3.85 43.97
N GLU A 395 -29.21 5.17 44.01
CA GLU A 395 -28.99 5.92 45.25
C GLU A 395 -30.24 6.05 46.11
N GLU A 396 -31.43 6.05 45.51
CA GLU A 396 -32.70 6.21 46.23
C GLU A 396 -33.24 4.88 46.77
N VAL A 397 -33.02 3.76 46.08
CA VAL A 397 -33.70 2.48 46.38
C VAL A 397 -32.75 1.36 46.87
N GLU A 398 -31.43 1.57 46.81
CA GLU A 398 -30.32 0.63 47.12
C GLU A 398 -30.30 -0.69 46.31
N GLU A 399 -31.46 -1.22 45.94
CA GLU A 399 -31.67 -2.45 45.18
C GLU A 399 -32.98 -2.41 44.38
N ALA A 400 -32.89 -2.52 43.05
CA ALA A 400 -34.04 -2.49 42.15
C ALA A 400 -33.97 -3.62 41.10
N GLY A 401 -35.13 -4.05 40.60
CA GLY A 401 -35.18 -5.02 39.50
C GLY A 401 -34.72 -4.40 38.19
N LEU A 402 -34.08 -5.18 37.31
CA LEU A 402 -33.58 -4.73 36.01
C LEU A 402 -34.66 -4.01 35.17
N ASP A 403 -35.89 -4.53 35.17
CA ASP A 403 -37.03 -3.88 34.50
C ASP A 403 -37.38 -2.50 35.07
N GLU A 404 -37.40 -2.40 36.39
CA GLU A 404 -37.77 -1.19 37.09
C GLU A 404 -36.70 -0.12 36.87
N LEU A 405 -35.42 -0.50 36.91
CA LEU A 405 -34.30 0.37 36.61
C LEU A 405 -34.40 0.97 35.22
N ILE A 406 -34.59 0.14 34.19
CA ILE A 406 -34.66 0.60 32.80
C ILE A 406 -35.84 1.55 32.55
N ILE A 407 -37.01 1.27 33.15
CA ILE A 407 -38.21 2.10 32.98
C ILE A 407 -38.12 3.40 33.77
N ARG A 408 -37.53 3.39 34.97
CA ARG A 408 -37.42 4.57 35.83
C ARG A 408 -36.24 5.47 35.43
N SER A 409 -35.17 4.90 34.87
CA SER A 409 -34.02 5.65 34.35
C SER A 409 -34.18 6.14 32.90
N GLY A 410 -35.08 5.51 32.12
CA GLY A 410 -35.30 5.75 30.70
C GLY A 410 -36.77 5.98 30.32
N SER A 411 -37.11 5.85 29.03
CA SER A 411 -38.51 5.82 28.57
C SER A 411 -38.94 4.39 28.20
N SER A 412 -40.24 4.18 27.96
CA SER A 412 -40.79 2.86 27.62
C SER A 412 -40.47 2.38 26.18
N LYS A 413 -39.55 3.05 25.48
CA LYS A 413 -39.13 2.76 24.11
C LYS A 413 -37.93 1.82 24.05
N TRP A 414 -37.88 0.99 23.01
CA TRP A 414 -36.81 0.01 22.78
C TRP A 414 -35.38 0.60 22.74
N SER A 415 -35.21 1.80 22.18
CA SER A 415 -33.90 2.47 22.11
C SER A 415 -33.30 2.74 23.49
N ASP A 416 -34.17 3.02 24.47
CA ASP A 416 -33.76 3.42 25.81
C ASP A 416 -33.47 2.20 26.68
N VAL A 417 -34.03 1.04 26.33
CA VAL A 417 -33.71 -0.26 26.93
C VAL A 417 -32.28 -0.67 26.65
N LEU A 418 -31.84 -0.53 25.40
CA LEU A 418 -30.46 -0.83 25.01
C LEU A 418 -29.47 0.08 25.75
N ASN A 419 -29.76 1.37 25.84
CA ASN A 419 -28.94 2.32 26.59
C ASN A 419 -28.94 2.01 28.10
N GLY A 420 -30.10 1.64 28.66
CA GLY A 420 -30.23 1.22 30.05
C GLY A 420 -29.41 -0.04 30.35
N LEU A 421 -29.45 -1.04 29.47
CA LEU A 421 -28.68 -2.28 29.60
C LEU A 421 -27.18 -2.05 29.47
N ILE A 422 -26.77 -1.20 28.54
CA ILE A 422 -25.36 -0.80 28.39
C ILE A 422 -24.89 -0.07 29.65
N GLY A 423 -25.73 0.81 30.21
CA GLY A 423 -25.44 1.52 31.47
C GLY A 423 -25.33 0.58 32.68
N VAL A 424 -26.25 -0.37 32.81
CA VAL A 424 -26.21 -1.41 33.86
C VAL A 424 -24.97 -2.30 33.69
N SER A 425 -24.68 -2.76 32.47
CA SER A 425 -23.49 -3.57 32.20
C SER A 425 -22.20 -2.82 32.52
N ALA A 426 -22.16 -1.51 32.26
CA ALA A 426 -21.03 -0.66 32.61
C ALA A 426 -20.86 -0.48 34.13
N LEU A 427 -21.97 -0.38 34.88
CA LEU A 427 -21.96 -0.35 36.35
C LEU A 427 -21.45 -1.66 36.96
N VAL A 428 -21.85 -2.79 36.39
CA VAL A 428 -21.42 -4.13 36.84
C VAL A 428 -19.95 -4.38 36.48
N ALA A 429 -19.52 -4.06 35.24
CA ALA A 429 -18.14 -4.23 34.81
C ALA A 429 -17.14 -3.39 35.63
N ASN A 430 -17.54 -2.19 36.06
CA ASN A 430 -16.73 -1.32 36.91
C ASN A 430 -16.93 -1.55 38.41
N LYS A 431 -17.53 -2.67 38.82
CA LYS A 431 -17.74 -3.07 40.23
C LYS A 431 -18.53 -2.03 41.06
N LYS A 432 -19.36 -1.19 40.44
CA LYS A 432 -20.21 -0.20 41.14
C LYS A 432 -21.60 -0.78 41.50
N ALA A 433 -22.03 -1.84 40.82
CA ALA A 433 -23.24 -2.60 41.14
C ALA A 433 -23.01 -4.11 40.97
N ASP A 434 -23.73 -4.93 41.73
CA ASP A 434 -23.71 -6.41 41.63
C ASP A 434 -25.09 -6.92 41.17
N ILE A 435 -25.10 -8.01 40.41
CA ILE A 435 -26.33 -8.71 39.98
C ILE A 435 -26.60 -9.85 40.97
N ASP A 436 -27.75 -9.81 41.62
CA ASP A 436 -28.26 -10.91 42.45
C ASP A 436 -29.36 -11.65 41.68
N GLU A 437 -29.03 -12.85 41.20
CA GLU A 437 -29.94 -13.72 40.46
C GLU A 437 -31.07 -14.31 41.33
N TYR A 438 -30.92 -14.27 42.67
CA TYR A 438 -31.89 -14.82 43.62
C TYR A 438 -32.87 -13.77 44.15
N ALA A 439 -32.57 -12.48 43.98
CA ALA A 439 -33.41 -11.36 44.36
C ALA A 439 -34.51 -11.10 43.32
N LYS A 440 -35.41 -12.06 43.10
CA LYS A 440 -36.55 -11.93 42.17
C LYS A 440 -37.58 -10.89 42.68
N LYS A 441 -37.31 -9.60 42.49
CA LYS A 441 -38.26 -8.51 42.77
C LYS A 441 -39.16 -8.28 41.55
N LYS A 442 -40.48 -8.46 41.71
CA LYS A 442 -41.47 -8.15 40.68
C LYS A 442 -41.79 -6.66 40.69
N LEU A 443 -41.89 -6.07 39.50
CA LEU A 443 -42.39 -4.71 39.27
C LEU A 443 -43.65 -4.41 40.08
N SER A 444 -43.57 -3.39 40.94
CA SER A 444 -44.74 -2.76 41.53
C SER A 444 -45.31 -1.74 40.55
N ASP A 445 -46.00 -2.22 39.51
CA ASP A 445 -47.15 -1.60 38.84
C ASP A 445 -47.27 -2.07 37.38
N ASN A 446 -48.50 -2.47 37.02
CA ASN A 446 -48.89 -2.90 35.70
C ASN A 446 -49.01 -1.66 34.78
N ASN A 447 -47.94 -1.32 34.04
CA ASN A 447 -47.98 -0.27 33.02
C ASN A 447 -47.89 -0.90 31.62
N ASP A 448 -49.06 -1.09 31.00
CA ASP A 448 -49.31 -1.71 29.68
C ASP A 448 -48.87 -0.83 28.48
N GLN A 449 -47.82 -0.03 28.61
CA GLN A 449 -47.32 0.86 27.54
C GLN A 449 -45.80 0.72 27.33
N ARG A 450 -45.32 -0.52 27.11
CA ARG A 450 -43.93 -0.79 26.69
C ARG A 450 -43.91 -1.34 25.27
N ASP A 451 -43.01 -0.82 24.44
CA ASP A 451 -42.80 -1.28 23.06
C ASP A 451 -41.91 -2.54 22.98
N TRP A 452 -41.65 -3.19 24.11
CA TRP A 452 -40.67 -4.28 24.23
C TRP A 452 -41.03 -5.25 25.36
N ARG A 453 -40.57 -6.50 25.24
CA ARG A 453 -40.69 -7.57 26.23
C ARG A 453 -39.45 -8.46 26.17
N TRP A 454 -39.04 -9.03 27.31
CA TRP A 454 -38.00 -10.05 27.35
C TRP A 454 -38.45 -11.32 26.64
N SER A 455 -37.49 -12.06 26.08
CA SER A 455 -37.75 -13.39 25.51
C SER A 455 -38.15 -14.41 26.57
N GLU A 456 -37.67 -14.23 27.81
CA GLU A 456 -38.00 -15.05 28.98
C GLU A 456 -38.38 -14.11 30.13
N ASP A 457 -39.57 -14.30 30.73
CA ASP A 457 -40.09 -13.43 31.79
C ASP A 457 -39.20 -13.37 33.05
N GLU A 458 -38.30 -14.34 33.23
CA GLU A 458 -37.36 -14.38 34.37
C GLU A 458 -36.21 -13.37 34.24
N GLN A 459 -35.86 -12.96 33.02
CA GLN A 459 -34.71 -12.08 32.76
C GLN A 459 -34.93 -10.63 33.24
N GLY A 460 -36.18 -10.18 33.31
CA GLY A 460 -36.54 -8.86 33.85
C GLY A 460 -36.51 -8.77 35.38
N THR A 461 -36.35 -9.91 36.07
CA THR A 461 -36.44 -10.01 37.53
C THR A 461 -35.10 -10.04 38.26
N TYR A 462 -33.98 -9.94 37.54
CA TYR A 462 -32.65 -9.86 38.16
C TYR A 462 -32.56 -8.60 39.05
N GLY A 463 -32.17 -8.79 40.31
CA GLY A 463 -31.96 -7.70 41.25
C GLY A 463 -30.59 -7.07 41.02
N ILE A 464 -30.55 -5.76 40.84
CA ILE A 464 -29.30 -5.00 40.76
C ILE A 464 -29.16 -4.21 42.03
N ARG A 465 -28.07 -4.48 42.76
CA ARG A 465 -27.78 -3.86 44.05
C ARG A 465 -26.53 -2.99 43.95
N LYS A 466 -26.58 -1.80 44.54
CA LYS A 466 -25.39 -0.96 44.69
C LYS A 466 -24.36 -1.67 45.58
N ARG A 467 -23.12 -1.77 45.12
CA ARG A 467 -22.04 -2.35 45.93
C ARG A 467 -21.68 -1.35 47.03
N GLY A 468 -21.91 -1.72 48.28
CA GLY A 468 -21.51 -0.91 49.44
C GLY A 468 -19.98 -0.86 49.56
N ARG A 469 -19.43 0.31 49.89
CA ARG A 469 -18.06 0.41 50.39
C ARG A 469 -17.98 -0.37 51.71
N ASN A 470 -17.50 -1.61 51.66
CA ASN A 470 -17.16 -2.34 52.87
C ASN A 470 -16.00 -1.60 53.55
N HIS A 471 -16.31 -0.88 54.63
CA HIS A 471 -15.40 -0.77 55.76
C HIS A 471 -15.44 -2.13 56.46
N GLU A 472 -14.53 -3.03 56.09
CA GLU A 472 -14.26 -4.22 56.87
C GLU A 472 -12.99 -4.04 57.70
N ARG A 473 -13.21 -4.29 58.99
CA ARG A 473 -12.34 -4.31 60.18
C ARG A 473 -10.91 -4.83 60.00
#